data_AF-A0A9X2SW10-F1
#
_entry.id   AF-A0A9X2SW10-F1
#
_cell.length_a   1.000
_cell.length_b   1.000
_cell.length_c   1.000
_cell.angle_alpha   90.00
_cell.angle_beta   90.00
_cell.angle_gamma   90.00
#
_symmetry.space_group_name_H-M   'P 1'
#
loop_
_entity.id
_entity.type
_entity.pdbx_description
1 polymer ?
#
loop_
_entity_poly.entity_id
_entity_poly.type
_entity_poly.pdbx_seq_one_letter_code
_entity_poly.pdbx_strand_id
1 'polypeptide(L)'
;MNNHRKIGFRAYNDNAQNSEEDKQKKKQAERQKAIADFIGHNYSPIGTTSQKCYKTTVELVYELSNIVDVAPMELTKQLTDARYHVEYLAGQPYWVLYEKP
;
A
#
# COMPACT_ATOMS: atom_id res chain seq x y z
N MET A 1 -22.94 -37.47 -41.48
CA MET A 1 -22.20 -36.26 -41.05
C MET A 1 -21.53 -36.60 -39.73
N ASN A 2 -20.24 -37.00 -39.77
CA ASN A 2 -19.54 -37.53 -38.60
C ASN A 2 -18.82 -36.41 -37.84
N ASN A 3 -19.14 -36.28 -36.55
CA ASN A 3 -18.58 -35.29 -35.63
C ASN A 3 -17.11 -35.59 -35.30
N HIS A 4 -16.18 -34.84 -35.89
CA HIS A 4 -14.79 -34.79 -35.41
C HIS A 4 -14.71 -33.90 -34.17
N ARG A 5 -14.69 -34.51 -32.97
CA ARG A 5 -14.19 -33.82 -31.77
C ARG A 5 -12.68 -33.63 -31.94
N LYS A 6 -12.24 -32.38 -32.13
CA LYS A 6 -10.81 -32.04 -32.04
C LYS A 6 -10.35 -32.40 -30.63
N ILE A 7 -9.47 -33.39 -30.52
CA ILE A 7 -8.70 -33.70 -29.32
C ILE A 7 -7.66 -32.58 -29.19
N GLY A 8 -8.12 -31.39 -28.82
CA GLY A 8 -7.26 -30.28 -28.46
C GLY A 8 -6.74 -30.54 -27.06
N PHE A 9 -5.42 -30.51 -26.90
CA PHE A 9 -4.74 -30.58 -25.61
C PHE A 9 -5.44 -29.65 -24.61
N ARG A 10 -6.00 -30.23 -23.55
CA ARG A 10 -6.54 -29.47 -22.42
C ARG A 10 -5.35 -29.02 -21.60
N ALA A 11 -4.98 -27.74 -21.67
CA ALA A 11 -3.92 -27.18 -20.85
C ALA A 11 -4.36 -27.28 -19.37
N TYR A 12 -3.70 -28.13 -18.59
CA TYR A 12 -3.95 -28.27 -17.15
C TYR A 12 -3.32 -27.13 -16.31
N ASN A 13 -2.71 -26.13 -16.95
CA ASN A 13 -1.89 -25.12 -16.28
C ASN A 13 -2.62 -23.84 -15.83
N ASP A 14 -3.85 -23.57 -16.29
CA ASP A 14 -4.54 -22.33 -15.93
C ASP A 14 -4.93 -22.26 -14.44
N ASN A 15 -5.18 -23.39 -13.79
CA ASN A 15 -5.64 -23.40 -12.39
C ASN A 15 -4.52 -23.15 -11.37
N ALA A 16 -3.26 -23.51 -11.68
CA ALA A 16 -2.15 -23.35 -10.75
C ALA A 16 -1.63 -21.90 -10.72
N GLN A 17 -1.46 -21.27 -11.89
CA GLN A 17 -1.04 -19.86 -12.00
C GLN A 17 -2.07 -18.90 -11.39
N ASN A 18 -3.37 -19.16 -11.61
CA ASN A 18 -4.45 -18.36 -11.03
C ASN A 18 -4.40 -18.37 -9.49
N SER A 19 -4.08 -19.52 -8.89
CA SER A 19 -4.01 -19.66 -7.42
C SER A 19 -2.84 -18.92 -6.75
N GLU A 20 -1.71 -18.74 -7.46
CA GLU A 20 -0.54 -18.02 -6.94
C GLU A 20 -0.69 -16.50 -7.11
N GLU A 21 -1.22 -16.06 -8.25
CA GLU A 21 -1.55 -14.65 -8.48
C GLU A 21 -2.59 -14.14 -7.46
N ASP A 22 -3.62 -14.94 -7.16
CA ASP A 22 -4.64 -14.57 -6.19
C ASP A 22 -4.07 -14.49 -4.76
N LYS A 23 -3.14 -15.38 -4.40
CA LYS A 23 -2.43 -15.31 -3.11
C LYS A 23 -1.55 -14.06 -3.01
N GLN A 24 -0.85 -13.70 -4.09
CA GLN A 24 -0.02 -12.49 -4.12
C GLN A 24 -0.87 -11.22 -4.03
N LYS A 25 -1.97 -11.13 -4.79
CA LYS A 25 -2.94 -10.03 -4.72
C LYS A 25 -3.53 -9.88 -3.32
N LYS A 26 -3.90 -11.01 -2.68
CA LYS A 26 -4.41 -11.00 -1.32
C LYS A 26 -3.38 -10.48 -0.32
N LYS A 27 -2.13 -10.96 -0.37
CA LYS A 27 -1.05 -10.45 0.47
C LYS A 27 -0.80 -8.96 0.24
N GLN A 28 -0.84 -8.50 -1.02
CA GLN A 28 -0.70 -7.08 -1.33
C GLN A 28 -1.84 -6.25 -0.74
N ALA A 29 -3.09 -6.71 -0.87
CA ALA A 29 -4.25 -6.04 -0.27
C ALA A 29 -4.18 -5.99 1.26
N GLU A 30 -3.72 -7.07 1.90
CA GLU A 30 -3.49 -7.11 3.35
C GLU A 30 -2.42 -6.10 3.78
N ARG A 31 -1.32 -5.97 3.03
CA ARG A 31 -0.30 -4.94 3.29
C ARG A 31 -0.86 -3.53 3.13
N GLN A 32 -1.62 -3.29 2.06
CA GLN A 32 -2.24 -1.98 1.82
C GLN A 32 -3.19 -1.59 2.95
N LYS A 33 -3.99 -2.56 3.40
CA LYS A 33 -4.87 -2.37 4.54
C LYS A 33 -4.08 -2.07 5.81
N ALA A 34 -3.02 -2.82 6.12
CA ALA A 34 -2.20 -2.59 7.31
C ALA A 34 -1.55 -1.19 7.32
N ILE A 35 -1.08 -0.71 6.17
CA ILE A 35 -0.54 0.65 6.02
C ILE A 35 -1.64 1.69 6.27
N ALA A 36 -2.80 1.53 5.63
CA ALA A 36 -3.92 2.44 5.78
C ALA A 36 -4.45 2.48 7.23
N ASP A 37 -4.52 1.33 7.90
CA ASP A 37 -4.93 1.19 9.29
C ASP A 37 -3.91 1.88 10.22
N PHE A 38 -2.60 1.66 10.02
CA PHE A 38 -1.55 2.32 10.79
C PHE A 38 -1.58 3.84 10.63
N ILE A 39 -1.60 4.34 9.39
CA ILE A 39 -1.63 5.79 9.13
C ILE A 39 -2.94 6.38 9.64
N GLY A 40 -4.07 5.72 9.41
CA GLY A 40 -5.39 6.18 9.85
C GLY A 40 -5.56 6.18 11.37
N HIS A 41 -4.85 5.32 12.09
CA HIS A 41 -4.87 5.29 13.56
C HIS A 41 -4.00 6.40 14.15
N ASN A 42 -2.78 6.58 13.65
CA ASN A 42 -1.80 7.49 14.25
C ASN A 42 -1.89 8.92 13.74
N TYR A 43 -2.34 9.13 12.49
CA TYR A 43 -2.28 10.41 11.81
C TYR A 43 -3.59 10.80 11.13
N SER A 44 -3.73 12.10 10.90
CA SER A 44 -4.78 12.73 10.10
C SER A 44 -4.14 13.64 9.03
N PRO A 45 -4.72 13.75 7.82
CA PRO A 45 -4.23 14.67 6.80
C PRO A 45 -4.51 16.15 7.13
N ILE A 46 -5.40 16.40 8.09
CA ILE A 46 -5.74 17.73 8.58
C ILE A 46 -6.02 17.68 10.09
N GLY A 47 -5.62 18.72 10.81
CA GLY A 47 -5.77 18.81 12.26
C GLY A 47 -5.38 20.19 12.80
N THR A 48 -5.26 20.30 14.13
CA THR A 48 -4.88 21.55 14.79
C THR A 48 -3.37 21.76 14.70
N THR A 49 -2.92 23.02 14.73
CA THR A 49 -1.48 23.36 14.64
C THR A 49 -0.64 22.68 15.73
N SER A 50 -1.19 22.47 16.93
CA SER A 50 -0.49 21.81 18.04
C SER A 50 -0.19 20.32 17.78
N GLN A 51 -0.93 19.68 16.88
CA GLN A 51 -0.74 18.28 16.49
C GLN A 51 0.06 18.14 15.20
N LYS A 52 0.40 19.24 14.53
CA LYS A 52 1.11 19.20 13.24
C LYS A 52 2.51 18.64 13.46
N CYS A 53 2.86 17.57 12.76
CA CYS A 53 4.20 17.02 12.72
C CYS A 53 4.67 16.79 11.28
N TYR A 54 5.98 16.73 11.13
CA TYR A 54 6.65 16.56 9.84
C TYR A 54 7.45 15.27 9.87
N LYS A 55 7.23 14.40 8.88
CA LYS A 55 7.97 13.14 8.75
C LYS A 55 8.37 12.89 7.30
N THR A 56 9.56 12.35 7.11
CA THR A 56 10.02 11.84 5.83
C THR A 56 9.40 10.47 5.55
N THR A 57 9.37 10.08 4.27
CA THR A 57 8.94 8.72 3.90
C THR A 57 9.79 7.64 4.60
N VAL A 58 11.09 7.90 4.82
CA VAL A 58 12.00 6.94 5.46
C VAL A 58 11.62 6.70 6.93
N GLU A 59 11.30 7.76 7.67
CA GLU A 59 10.84 7.65 9.06
C GLU A 59 9.54 6.85 9.18
N LEU A 60 8.56 7.15 8.31
CA LEU A 60 7.29 6.42 8.31
C LEU A 60 7.46 4.94 7.92
N VAL A 61 8.35 4.64 6.96
CA VAL A 61 8.69 3.25 6.61
C VAL A 61 9.33 2.54 7.80
N TYR A 62 10.24 3.21 8.52
CA TYR A 62 10.85 2.64 9.71
C TYR A 62 9.81 2.34 10.80
N GLU A 63 8.86 3.24 11.05
CA GLU A 63 7.77 3.01 12.01
C GLU A 63 6.87 1.85 11.60
N LEU A 64 6.50 1.78 10.32
CA LEU A 64 5.68 0.71 9.74
C LEU A 64 6.39 -0.65 9.69
N SER A 65 7.73 -0.68 9.63
CA SER A 65 8.51 -1.91 9.47
C SER A 65 8.30 -2.94 10.59
N ASN A 66 7.84 -2.50 11.77
CA ASN A 66 7.47 -3.37 12.88
C ASN A 66 6.18 -4.17 12.62
N ILE A 67 5.34 -3.72 11.69
CA ILE A 67 4.02 -4.29 11.40
C ILE A 67 4.05 -5.01 10.05
N VAL A 68 4.62 -4.36 9.04
CA VAL A 68 4.61 -4.83 7.65
C VAL A 68 5.82 -4.30 6.89
N ASP A 69 6.38 -5.11 6.00
CA ASP A 69 7.40 -4.67 5.06
C ASP A 69 6.77 -3.84 3.94
N VAL A 70 7.21 -2.59 3.79
CA VAL A 70 6.61 -1.58 2.91
C VAL A 70 7.67 -0.94 2.03
N ALA A 71 7.44 -0.99 0.72
CA ALA A 71 8.25 -0.22 -0.22
C ALA A 71 7.93 1.28 -0.10
N PRO A 72 8.92 2.18 -0.07
CA PRO A 72 8.69 3.63 0.05
C PRO A 72 7.72 4.23 -0.98
N MET A 73 7.74 3.72 -2.22
CA MET A 73 6.79 4.15 -3.26
C MET A 73 5.34 3.74 -2.96
N GLU A 74 5.12 2.57 -2.35
CA GLU A 74 3.77 2.12 -1.99
C GLU A 74 3.18 3.00 -0.88
N LEU A 75 3.99 3.33 0.13
CA LEU A 75 3.60 4.25 1.19
C LEU A 75 3.28 5.65 0.63
N THR A 76 4.15 6.18 -0.22
CA THR A 76 3.98 7.50 -0.86
C THR A 76 2.68 7.59 -1.64
N LYS A 77 2.34 6.54 -2.40
CA LYS A 77 1.07 6.45 -3.14
C LYS A 77 -0.11 6.48 -2.18
N GLN A 78 -0.08 5.68 -1.11
CA GLN A 78 -1.19 5.65 -0.15
C GLN A 78 -1.39 6.96 0.59
N LEU A 79 -0.31 7.63 1.01
CA LEU A 79 -0.39 8.95 1.63
C LEU A 79 -1.01 9.98 0.69
N THR A 80 -0.62 9.96 -0.59
CA THR A 80 -1.18 10.83 -1.63
C THR A 80 -2.66 10.53 -1.86
N ASP A 81 -3.03 9.25 -2.00
CA ASP A 81 -4.42 8.80 -2.17
C ASP A 81 -5.28 9.20 -0.96
N ALA A 82 -4.70 9.19 0.25
CA ALA A 82 -5.32 9.62 1.51
C ALA A 82 -5.27 11.15 1.76
N ARG A 83 -4.86 11.94 0.76
CA ARG A 83 -4.84 13.42 0.79
C ARG A 83 -3.86 14.04 1.79
N TYR A 84 -2.84 13.29 2.21
CA TYR A 84 -1.66 13.89 2.83
C TYR A 84 -0.88 14.67 1.77
N HIS A 85 -0.20 15.74 2.21
CA HIS A 85 0.58 16.59 1.32
C HIS A 85 2.01 16.72 1.81
N VAL A 86 2.87 17.14 0.90
CA VAL A 86 4.30 17.35 1.16
C VAL A 86 4.58 18.86 1.24
N GLU A 87 5.32 19.25 2.26
CA GLU A 87 5.95 20.58 2.38
C GLU A 87 7.46 20.42 2.25
N TYR A 88 8.14 21.41 1.66
CA TYR A 88 9.60 21.42 1.54
C TYR A 88 10.19 22.26 2.67
N LEU A 89 10.94 21.62 3.56
CA LEU A 89 11.67 22.26 4.64
C LEU A 89 13.16 22.18 4.35
N ALA A 90 13.84 23.34 4.25
CA ALA A 90 15.25 23.42 3.88
C ALA A 90 15.63 22.62 2.60
N GLY A 91 14.71 22.58 1.62
CA GLY A 91 14.91 21.86 0.35
C GLY A 91 14.64 20.35 0.41
N GLN A 92 14.24 19.80 1.56
CA GLN A 92 13.88 18.40 1.71
C GLN A 92 12.35 18.22 1.82
N PRO A 93 11.79 17.16 1.21
CA PRO A 93 10.35 16.89 1.27
C PRO A 93 9.96 16.22 2.59
N TYR A 94 8.94 16.76 3.25
CA TYR A 94 8.33 16.19 4.45
C TYR A 94 6.82 16.03 4.24
N TRP A 95 6.27 14.91 4.68
CA TRP A 95 4.84 14.75 4.83
C TRP A 95 4.34 15.61 5.98
N VAL A 96 3.29 16.37 5.70
CA VAL A 96 2.53 17.08 6.72
C VAL A 96 1.49 16.13 7.30
N LEU A 97 1.65 15.84 8.58
CA LEU A 97 0.78 14.93 9.33
C LEU A 97 0.22 15.67 10.55
N TYR A 98 -0.88 15.17 11.08
CA TYR A 98 -1.44 15.62 12.35
C TYR A 98 -1.64 14.43 13.27
N GLU A 99 -0.96 14.42 14.41
CA GLU A 99 -1.01 13.31 15.37
C GLU A 99 -2.42 13.18 15.96
N LYS A 100 -2.91 11.94 15.97
CA LYS A 100 -4.16 11.60 16.67
C LYS A 100 -3.86 11.26 18.13
N PRO A 101 -4.67 11.76 19.07
CA PRO A 101 -4.54 11.47 20.50
C PRO A 101 -4.90 10.03 20.84
#